data_AF-A0A8J6MPC0-F1
#
_entry.id   AF-A0A8J6MPC0-F1
#
_cell.length_a   1.000
_cell.length_b   1.000
_cell.length_c   1.000
_cell.angle_alpha   90.00
_cell.angle_beta   90.00
_cell.angle_gamma   90.00
#
_symmetry.space_group_name_H-M   'P 1'
#
loop_
_entity.id
_entity.type
_entity.pdbx_description
1 polymer ?
#
loop_
_entity_poly.entity_id
_entity_poly.type
_entity_poly.pdbx_seq_one_letter_code
_entity_poly.pdbx_strand_id
1 'polypeptide(L)'
;MSAQKRKLSNFLLQPLLQVRLGLYSIIMSVVFGLGVFTIIYINFYKFYDLVLELTDLREEVTEILNSYIHGVVLWLVLALVVYFLITVAISIFFTHRLIGPTYAFRRHIRDLSKGNYKSRVVLRKGDAFQEVADDLNDLAVALEKR
;
A
#
# COMPACT_ATOMS: atom_id res chain seq x y z
N MET A 1 19.47 16.31 29.49
CA MET A 1 19.41 15.65 28.16
C MET A 1 17.99 15.78 27.64
N SER A 2 17.70 16.81 26.85
CA SER A 2 16.35 17.06 26.33
C SER A 2 16.06 16.11 25.17
N ALA A 3 15.03 15.29 25.32
CA ALA A 3 14.52 14.41 24.28
C ALA A 3 14.06 15.28 23.10
N GLN A 4 14.87 15.31 22.05
CA GLN A 4 14.57 16.01 20.81
C GLN A 4 13.33 15.36 20.19
N LYS A 5 12.16 16.02 20.35
CA LYS A 5 10.90 15.65 19.70
C LYS A 5 11.18 15.48 18.21
N ARG A 6 11.24 14.23 17.74
CA ARG A 6 11.33 13.91 16.32
C ARG A 6 10.05 14.44 15.66
N LYS A 7 10.14 15.59 14.98
CA LYS A 7 9.05 16.14 14.17
C LYS A 7 8.64 15.08 13.15
N LEU A 8 7.39 14.63 13.24
CA LEU A 8 6.73 13.74 12.25
C LEU A 8 6.78 14.30 10.82
N SER A 9 7.09 15.60 10.65
CA SER A 9 7.24 16.25 9.35
C SER A 9 8.42 15.76 8.52
N ASN A 10 9.37 14.99 9.08
CA ASN A 10 10.44 14.37 8.30
C ASN A 10 10.05 13.06 7.61
N PHE A 11 8.81 12.56 7.80
CA PHE A 11 8.32 11.35 7.13
C PHE A 11 7.99 11.57 5.64
N LEU A 12 7.96 12.83 5.17
CA LEU A 12 7.53 13.21 3.82
C LEU A 12 8.64 13.90 3.01
N LEU A 13 9.89 13.46 3.15
CA LEU A 13 11.04 13.96 2.39
C LEU A 13 11.24 13.19 1.07
N GLN A 14 10.16 13.10 0.28
CA GLN A 14 10.03 12.93 -1.19
C GLN A 14 8.58 12.50 -1.51
N PRO A 15 7.58 13.37 -1.26
CA PRO A 15 6.18 12.97 -1.09
C PRO A 15 5.51 12.53 -2.40
N LEU A 16 5.99 13.00 -3.56
CA LEU A 16 5.25 12.84 -4.80
C LEU A 16 5.29 11.42 -5.38
N LEU A 17 6.45 10.76 -5.36
CA LEU A 17 6.57 9.40 -5.88
C LEU A 17 5.94 8.37 -4.93
N GLN A 18 6.09 8.58 -3.62
CA GLN A 18 5.49 7.75 -2.58
C GLN A 18 3.97 7.77 -2.65
N VAL A 19 3.41 8.98 -2.77
CA VAL A 19 1.95 9.16 -2.92
C VAL A 19 1.47 8.60 -4.24
N ARG A 20 2.20 8.74 -5.35
CA ARG A 20 1.79 8.16 -6.65
C ARG A 20 1.70 6.65 -6.62
N LEU A 21 2.75 5.94 -6.18
CA LEU A 21 2.73 4.48 -6.12
C LEU A 21 1.69 3.96 -5.14
N GLY A 22 1.58 4.59 -3.97
CA GLY A 22 0.56 4.22 -3.00
C GLY A 22 -0.86 4.52 -3.45
N LEU A 23 -1.06 5.61 -4.19
CA LEU A 23 -2.36 5.95 -4.77
C LEU A 23 -2.77 4.95 -5.87
N TYR A 24 -1.84 4.51 -6.72
CA TYR A 24 -2.14 3.50 -7.74
C TYR A 24 -2.57 2.17 -7.11
N SER A 25 -1.91 1.71 -6.05
CA SER A 25 -2.32 0.48 -5.36
C SER A 25 -3.68 0.62 -4.69
N ILE A 26 -3.97 1.77 -4.07
CA ILE A 26 -5.29 2.06 -3.49
C ILE A 26 -6.38 2.08 -4.57
N ILE A 27 -6.16 2.80 -5.68
CA ILE A 27 -7.13 2.88 -6.78
C ILE A 27 -7.41 1.48 -7.35
N MET A 28 -6.35 0.70 -7.61
CA MET A 28 -6.49 -0.68 -8.10
C MET A 28 -7.30 -1.55 -7.13
N SER A 29 -7.03 -1.47 -5.83
CA SER A 29 -7.76 -2.19 -4.79
C SER A 29 -9.23 -1.78 -4.70
N VAL A 30 -9.53 -0.48 -4.83
CA VAL A 30 -10.91 0.02 -4.84
C VAL A 30 -11.66 -0.45 -6.09
N VAL A 31 -11.03 -0.37 -7.26
CA VAL A 31 -11.63 -0.85 -8.53
C VAL A 31 -11.90 -2.35 -8.45
N PHE A 32 -10.95 -3.13 -7.95
CA PHE A 32 -11.13 -4.56 -7.75
C PHE A 32 -12.26 -4.87 -6.75
N GLY A 33 -12.28 -4.18 -5.61
CA GLY A 33 -13.33 -4.34 -4.59
C GLY A 33 -14.73 -4.01 -5.11
N LEU A 34 -14.88 -2.92 -5.87
CA LEU A 34 -16.13 -2.55 -6.53
C LEU A 34 -16.56 -3.58 -7.58
N GLY A 35 -15.61 -4.12 -8.35
CA GLY A 35 -15.86 -5.18 -9.31
C GLY A 35 -16.41 -6.44 -8.64
N VAL A 36 -15.73 -6.92 -7.58
CA VAL A 36 -16.19 -8.09 -6.80
C VAL A 36 -17.56 -7.83 -6.17
N PHE A 37 -17.77 -6.65 -5.57
CA PHE A 37 -19.05 -6.27 -4.99
C PHE A 37 -20.18 -6.31 -6.02
N THR A 38 -19.95 -5.74 -7.20
CA THR A 38 -20.92 -5.71 -8.30
C THR A 38 -21.28 -7.13 -8.78
N ILE A 39 -20.29 -8.01 -8.94
CA ILE A 39 -20.50 -9.41 -9.34
C ILE A 39 -21.35 -10.13 -8.29
N ILE A 40 -21.01 -9.99 -7.01
CA ILE A 40 -21.76 -10.63 -5.91
C ILE A 40 -23.19 -10.11 -5.90
N TYR A 41 -23.38 -8.79 -5.98
CA TYR A 41 -24.69 -8.16 -5.98
C TYR A 41 -25.60 -8.68 -7.11
N ILE A 42 -25.08 -8.75 -8.34
CA ILE A 42 -25.83 -9.26 -9.50
C ILE A 42 -26.20 -10.75 -9.31
N ASN A 43 -25.25 -11.58 -8.87
CA ASN A 43 -25.51 -13.01 -8.67
C ASN A 43 -26.53 -13.23 -7.54
N PHE A 44 -26.45 -12.43 -6.49
CA PHE A 44 -27.39 -12.53 -5.37
C PHE A 44 -28.80 -12.10 -5.78
N TYR A 45 -28.94 -11.03 -6.56
CA TYR A 45 -30.24 -10.59 -7.07
C TYR A 45 -30.89 -11.65 -7.96
N LYS A 46 -30.11 -12.27 -8.87
CA LYS A 46 -30.60 -13.39 -9.69
C LYS A 46 -31.03 -14.60 -8.85
N PHE A 47 -30.28 -14.90 -7.80
CA PHE A 47 -30.62 -15.97 -6.86
C PHE A 47 -31.92 -15.66 -6.11
N TYR A 48 -32.07 -14.41 -5.66
CA TYR A 48 -33.29 -13.93 -5.00
C TYR A 48 -34.52 -14.09 -5.91
N ASP A 49 -34.44 -13.64 -7.16
CA ASP A 49 -35.53 -13.78 -8.14
C ASP A 49 -35.89 -15.25 -8.39
N LEU A 50 -34.89 -16.13 -8.57
CA LEU A 50 -35.10 -17.56 -8.79
C LEU A 50 -35.81 -18.22 -7.60
N VAL A 51 -35.42 -17.89 -6.37
CA VAL A 51 -36.05 -18.44 -5.16
C VAL A 51 -37.51 -18.01 -5.05
N LEU A 52 -37.84 -16.76 -5.40
CA LEU A 52 -39.21 -16.26 -5.40
C LEU A 52 -40.08 -16.82 -6.52
N GLU A 53 -39.49 -17.21 -7.65
CA GLU A 53 -40.20 -17.86 -8.75
C GLU A 53 -40.52 -19.32 -8.41
N LEU A 54 -39.61 -20.02 -7.71
CA LEU A 54 -39.76 -21.43 -7.37
C LEU A 54 -40.57 -21.69 -6.09
N THR A 55 -40.94 -20.66 -5.33
CA THR A 55 -41.59 -20.81 -4.03
C THR A 55 -42.93 -20.07 -3.98
N ASP A 56 -44.01 -20.78 -3.57
CA ASP A 56 -45.36 -20.20 -3.43
C ASP A 56 -45.50 -19.28 -2.19
N LEU A 57 -44.59 -19.37 -1.22
CA LEU A 57 -44.59 -18.59 0.02
C LEU A 57 -43.82 -17.28 -0.12
N ARG A 58 -44.29 -16.39 -0.99
CA ARG A 58 -43.60 -15.14 -1.33
C ARG A 58 -43.30 -14.22 -0.14
N GLU A 59 -44.26 -14.02 0.77
CA GLU A 59 -44.09 -13.04 1.86
C GLU A 59 -43.06 -13.50 2.90
N GLU A 60 -43.19 -14.74 3.38
CA GLU A 60 -42.32 -15.31 4.42
C GLU A 60 -40.87 -15.46 3.93
N VAL A 61 -40.70 -15.89 2.67
CA VAL A 61 -39.38 -16.01 2.03
C VAL A 61 -38.75 -14.63 1.80
N THR A 62 -39.55 -13.61 1.45
CA THR A 62 -39.04 -12.25 1.22
C THR A 62 -38.48 -11.62 2.50
N GLU A 63 -39.16 -11.77 3.64
CA GLU A 63 -38.67 -11.24 4.92
C GLU A 63 -37.36 -11.90 5.35
N ILE A 64 -37.28 -13.23 5.24
CA ILE A 64 -36.06 -13.98 5.57
C ILE A 64 -34.91 -13.53 4.66
N LEU A 65 -35.13 -13.51 3.34
CA LEU A 65 -34.09 -13.11 2.39
C LEU A 65 -33.64 -11.66 2.60
N ASN A 66 -34.55 -10.73 2.88
CA ASN A 66 -34.20 -9.34 3.15
C ASN A 66 -33.32 -9.21 4.41
N SER A 67 -33.65 -9.92 5.48
CA SER A 67 -32.82 -9.95 6.70
C SER A 67 -31.41 -10.49 6.41
N TYR A 68 -31.32 -11.58 5.65
CA TYR A 68 -30.04 -12.16 5.22
C TYR A 68 -29.23 -11.21 4.33
N ILE A 69 -29.87 -10.54 3.36
CA ILE A 69 -29.22 -9.55 2.49
C ILE A 69 -28.59 -8.43 3.32
N HIS A 70 -29.35 -7.84 4.24
CA HIS A 70 -28.83 -6.76 5.09
C HIS A 70 -27.62 -7.21 5.90
N GLY A 71 -27.67 -8.42 6.48
CA GLY A 71 -26.54 -9.00 7.20
C GLY A 71 -25.32 -9.20 6.30
N VAL A 72 -25.50 -9.82 5.13
CA VAL A 72 -24.41 -10.07 4.17
C VAL A 72 -23.78 -8.77 3.69
N VAL A 73 -24.60 -7.77 3.33
CA VAL A 73 -24.11 -6.45 2.90
C VAL A 73 -23.32 -5.76 4.01
N LEU A 74 -23.80 -5.80 5.27
CA LEU A 74 -23.08 -5.24 6.41
C LEU A 74 -21.70 -5.88 6.58
N TRP A 75 -21.64 -7.22 6.56
CA TRP A 75 -20.38 -7.96 6.68
C TRP A 75 -19.42 -7.71 5.50
N LEU A 76 -19.93 -7.63 4.28
CA LEU A 76 -19.15 -7.31 3.09
C LEU A 76 -18.57 -5.89 3.16
N VAL A 77 -19.37 -4.90 3.57
CA VAL A 77 -18.90 -3.52 3.75
C VAL A 77 -17.82 -3.46 4.82
N LEU A 78 -18.02 -4.13 5.96
CA LEU A 78 -17.03 -4.20 7.03
C LEU A 78 -15.72 -4.84 6.54
N ALA A 79 -15.81 -5.97 5.83
CA ALA A 79 -14.66 -6.64 5.24
C ALA A 79 -13.91 -5.74 4.24
N LEU A 80 -14.62 -5.00 3.39
CA LEU A 80 -14.03 -4.04 2.44
C LEU A 80 -13.31 -2.90 3.15
N VAL A 81 -13.89 -2.35 4.23
CA VAL A 81 -13.25 -1.30 5.04
C VAL A 81 -11.96 -1.83 5.68
N VAL A 82 -12.01 -3.01 6.29
CA VAL A 82 -10.82 -3.64 6.90
C VAL A 82 -9.74 -3.89 5.84
N TYR A 83 -10.12 -4.46 4.69
CA TYR A 83 -9.21 -4.67 3.56
C TYR A 83 -8.57 -3.37 3.07
N PHE A 84 -9.36 -2.29 2.94
CA PHE A 84 -8.86 -0.99 2.53
C PHE A 84 -7.83 -0.45 3.52
N LEU A 85 -8.12 -0.51 4.83
CA LEU A 85 -7.20 -0.05 5.87
C LEU A 85 -5.88 -0.84 5.85
N ILE A 86 -5.94 -2.16 5.69
CA ILE A 86 -4.76 -3.03 5.57
C ILE A 86 -3.94 -2.65 4.33
N THR A 87 -4.61 -2.46 3.19
CA THR A 87 -3.96 -2.08 1.94
C THR A 87 -3.23 -0.75 2.07
N VAL A 88 -3.87 0.27 2.66
CA VAL A 88 -3.25 1.58 2.91
C VAL A 88 -2.03 1.43 3.82
N ALA A 89 -2.14 0.65 4.91
CA ALA A 89 -1.04 0.44 5.85
C ALA A 89 0.17 -0.23 5.18
N ILE A 90 -0.06 -1.31 4.42
CA ILE A 90 0.99 -2.03 3.67
C ILE A 90 1.61 -1.11 2.62
N SER A 91 0.79 -0.40 1.86
CA SER A 91 1.22 0.51 0.81
C SER A 91 2.17 1.59 1.35
N ILE A 92 1.80 2.24 2.46
CA ILE A 92 2.65 3.24 3.11
C ILE A 92 3.95 2.62 3.61
N PHE A 93 3.87 1.47 4.29
CA PHE A 93 5.01 0.80 4.90
C PHE A 93 6.07 0.40 3.86
N PHE A 94 5.65 -0.28 2.79
CA PHE A 94 6.57 -0.73 1.74
C PHE A 94 7.13 0.45 0.95
N THR A 95 6.30 1.41 0.57
CA THR A 95 6.74 2.52 -0.26
C THR A 95 7.75 3.41 0.47
N HIS A 96 7.61 3.56 1.80
CA HIS A 96 8.61 4.28 2.60
C HIS A 96 9.97 3.58 2.59
N ARG A 97 10.02 2.25 2.71
CA ARG A 97 11.26 1.45 2.67
C ARG A 97 11.91 1.43 1.29
N LEU A 98 11.12 1.61 0.23
CA LEU A 98 11.60 1.67 -1.15
C LEU A 98 12.18 3.04 -1.52
N ILE A 99 11.52 4.13 -1.11
CA ILE A 99 11.95 5.49 -1.49
C ILE A 99 12.97 6.08 -0.51
N GLY A 100 12.95 5.67 0.75
CA GLY A 100 13.88 6.15 1.78
C GLY A 100 15.36 6.16 1.35
N PRO A 101 15.89 5.06 0.76
CA PRO A 101 17.28 4.97 0.27
C PRO A 101 17.68 6.04 -0.75
N THR A 102 16.75 6.54 -1.55
CA THR A 102 17.04 7.48 -2.65
C THR A 102 17.71 8.76 -2.18
N TYR A 103 17.38 9.24 -0.98
CA TYR A 103 18.03 10.41 -0.40
C TYR A 103 19.49 10.13 -0.03
N ALA A 104 19.76 8.96 0.55
CA ALA A 104 21.09 8.53 0.91
C ALA A 104 21.98 8.36 -0.33
N PHE A 105 21.43 7.75 -1.39
CA PHE A 105 22.12 7.63 -2.69
C PHE A 105 22.44 9.00 -3.29
N ARG A 106 21.46 9.91 -3.38
CA ARG A 106 21.68 11.26 -3.93
C ARG A 106 22.75 12.04 -3.18
N ARG A 107 22.77 11.93 -1.85
CA ARG A 107 23.79 12.57 -1.01
C ARG A 107 25.17 11.98 -1.30
N HIS A 108 25.28 10.66 -1.30
CA HIS A 108 26.54 9.98 -1.52
C HIS A 108 27.12 10.26 -2.92
N ILE A 109 26.30 10.15 -3.97
CA ILE A 109 26.69 10.50 -5.35
C ILE A 109 27.17 11.96 -5.45
N ARG A 110 26.50 12.89 -4.75
CA ARG A 110 26.92 14.30 -4.71
C ARG A 110 28.25 14.50 -4.00
N ASP A 111 28.53 13.75 -2.93
CA ASP A 111 29.81 13.81 -2.24
C ASP A 111 30.94 13.27 -3.13
N LEU A 112 30.71 12.14 -3.81
CA LEU A 112 31.65 11.59 -4.80
C LEU A 112 31.93 12.59 -5.94
N SER A 113 30.89 13.26 -6.46
CA SER A 113 31.06 14.27 -7.53
C SER A 113 31.89 15.49 -7.10
N LYS A 114 32.02 15.72 -5.80
CA LYS A 114 32.84 16.80 -5.22
C LYS A 114 34.27 16.34 -4.88
N GLY A 115 34.63 15.10 -5.23
CA GLY A 115 35.93 14.52 -4.93
C GLY A 115 36.04 13.91 -3.52
N ASN A 116 34.94 13.82 -2.76
CA ASN A 116 34.97 13.17 -1.45
C ASN A 116 34.74 11.65 -1.58
N TYR A 117 35.78 10.93 -2.00
CA TYR A 117 35.74 9.47 -2.17
C TYR A 117 35.73 8.67 -0.86
N LYS A 118 35.90 9.34 0.29
CA LYS A 118 35.73 8.73 1.62
C LYS A 118 34.29 8.64 2.08
N SER A 119 33.35 9.26 1.35
CA SER A 119 31.92 9.10 1.64
C SER A 119 31.53 7.62 1.56
N ARG A 120 30.60 7.19 2.41
CA ARG A 120 30.01 5.84 2.39
C ARG A 120 28.51 5.95 2.64
N VAL A 121 27.74 5.06 2.02
CA VAL A 121 26.30 4.96 2.20
C VAL A 121 25.95 3.68 2.97
N VAL A 122 25.14 3.81 4.01
CA VAL A 122 24.62 2.68 4.79
C VAL A 122 23.12 2.89 4.94
N LEU A 123 22.35 1.90 4.48
CA LEU A 123 20.90 1.91 4.57
C LEU A 123 20.42 1.27 5.88
N ARG A 124 19.16 1.53 6.26
CA ARG A 124 18.60 0.90 7.47
C ARG A 124 18.26 -0.55 7.18
N LYS A 125 18.28 -1.40 8.22
CA LYS A 125 17.88 -2.80 8.11
C LYS A 125 16.42 -2.88 7.61
N GLY A 126 16.22 -3.52 6.46
CA GLY A 126 14.92 -3.71 5.82
C GLY A 126 14.49 -2.59 4.87
N ASP A 127 15.32 -1.56 4.65
CA ASP A 127 15.19 -0.69 3.48
C ASP A 127 15.59 -1.48 2.22
N ALA A 128 14.98 -1.15 1.08
CA ALA A 128 15.30 -1.76 -0.21
C ALA A 128 16.67 -1.33 -0.73
N PHE A 129 17.19 -2.03 -1.74
CA PHE A 129 18.40 -1.66 -2.48
C PHE A 129 19.69 -1.64 -1.64
N GLN A 130 19.85 -2.60 -0.71
CA GLN A 130 21.08 -2.75 0.06
C GLN A 130 22.28 -3.00 -0.86
N GLU A 131 22.07 -3.84 -1.86
CA GLU A 131 23.03 -4.17 -2.91
C GLU A 131 23.53 -2.93 -3.67
N VAL A 132 22.65 -1.96 -3.95
CA VAL A 132 23.03 -0.70 -4.60
C VAL A 132 23.86 0.19 -3.67
N ALA A 133 23.61 0.12 -2.35
CA ALA A 133 24.42 0.83 -1.37
C ALA A 133 25.85 0.27 -1.35
N ASP A 134 25.98 -1.06 -1.40
CA ASP A 134 27.26 -1.74 -1.45
C ASP A 134 28.02 -1.42 -2.75
N ASP A 135 27.36 -1.49 -3.91
CA ASP A 135 27.94 -1.12 -5.21
C ASP A 135 28.44 0.33 -5.24
N LEU A 136 27.69 1.26 -4.63
CA LEU A 136 28.10 2.67 -4.52
C LEU A 136 29.32 2.84 -3.62
N ASN A 137 29.41 2.08 -2.53
CA ASN A 137 30.59 2.09 -1.65
C ASN A 137 31.82 1.54 -2.36
N ASP A 138 31.67 0.45 -3.12
CA ASP A 138 32.76 -0.14 -3.90
C ASP A 138 33.24 0.81 -5.00
N LEU A 139 32.32 1.51 -5.67
CA LEU A 139 32.66 2.58 -6.60
C LEU A 139 33.49 3.68 -5.93
N ALA A 140 33.13 4.10 -4.72
CA ALA A 140 33.89 5.09 -3.97
C ALA A 140 35.33 4.62 -3.68
N VAL A 141 35.51 3.35 -3.31
CA VAL A 141 36.84 2.74 -3.13
C VAL A 141 37.64 2.73 -4.44
N ALA A 142 37.00 2.39 -5.56
CA ALA A 142 37.66 2.36 -6.86
C ALA A 142 38.11 3.76 -7.32
N LEU A 143 37.31 4.79 -7.05
CA LEU A 143 37.65 6.18 -7.36
C LEU A 143 38.75 6.74 -6.46
N GLU A 144 38.83 6.33 -5.20
CA GLU A 144 39.90 6.74 -4.27
C GLU A 144 41.28 6.20 -4.68
N LYS A 145 41.31 5.08 -5.42
CA LYS A 145 42.55 4.43 -5.89
C LYS A 145 43.08 4.98 -7.22
N ARG A 146 42.30 5.81 -7.92
CA ARG A 146 42.72 6.48 -9.17
C ARG A 146 43.35 7.82 -8.88
#